data_AF-A0A6M8EFZ6-F1
#
_entry.id   AF-A0A6M8EFZ6-F1
#
_cell.length_a   1.000
_cell.length_b   1.000
_cell.length_c   1.000
_cell.angle_alpha   90.00
_cell.angle_beta   90.00
_cell.angle_gamma   90.00
#
_symmetry.space_group_name_H-M   'P 1'
#
loop_
_entity.id
_entity.type
_entity.pdbx_description
1 polymer ?
#
loop_
_entity_poly.entity_id
_entity_poly.type
_entity_poly.pdbx_seq_one_letter_code
_entity_poly.pdbx_strand_id
1 'polypeptide(L)'
;MVKIFLVFIFFTTFLLAENTKDVIYDLNCVGCHKKMPVTIDKYFYRYLLKYSSETKVKAAMFAYLKNPTKEETIMAESFITRFGVKKKTNLTDAKLNEALDSYWEKYKIFGRLK
;
A
#
# COMPACT_ATOMS: atom_id res chain seq x y z
N MET A 1 -42.90 20.76 -7.07
CA MET A 1 -42.28 20.16 -5.87
C MET A 1 -41.46 18.90 -6.20
N VAL A 2 -41.94 17.99 -7.07
CA VAL A 2 -41.18 16.78 -7.51
C VAL A 2 -39.91 17.11 -8.30
N LYS A 3 -39.93 18.16 -9.12
CA LYS A 3 -38.75 18.60 -9.90
C LYS A 3 -37.58 19.09 -9.04
N ILE A 4 -37.85 19.66 -7.86
CA ILE A 4 -36.81 20.11 -6.92
C ILE A 4 -36.19 18.91 -6.18
N PHE A 5 -37.02 17.90 -5.88
CA PHE A 5 -36.55 16.64 -5.26
C PHE A 5 -35.60 15.84 -6.17
N LEU A 6 -35.86 15.81 -7.49
CA LEU A 6 -34.99 15.14 -8.46
C LEU A 6 -33.61 15.80 -8.60
N VAL A 7 -33.53 17.13 -8.46
CA VAL A 7 -32.25 17.87 -8.49
C VAL A 7 -31.43 17.60 -7.22
N PHE A 8 -32.08 17.40 -6.07
CA PHE A 8 -31.40 17.08 -4.81
C PHE A 8 -30.76 15.68 -4.81
N ILE A 9 -31.42 14.70 -5.43
CA ILE A 9 -30.90 13.33 -5.59
C ILE A 9 -29.67 13.28 -6.51
N PHE A 10 -29.61 14.16 -7.51
CA PHE A 10 -28.48 14.24 -8.43
C PHE A 10 -27.23 14.88 -7.82
N PHE A 11 -27.37 15.64 -6.73
CA PHE A 11 -26.25 16.29 -6.04
C PHE A 11 -25.57 15.38 -5.00
N THR A 12 -26.28 14.39 -4.46
CA THR A 12 -25.73 13.50 -3.42
C THR A 12 -24.81 12.41 -3.98
N THR A 13 -24.82 12.14 -5.28
CA THR A 13 -23.96 11.10 -5.91
C THR A 13 -22.51 11.53 -6.07
N PHE A 14 -22.17 12.81 -5.88
CA PHE A 14 -20.80 13.33 -5.98
C PHE A 14 -19.98 13.23 -4.68
N LEU A 15 -20.57 12.83 -3.56
CA LEU A 15 -19.91 12.86 -2.25
C LEU A 15 -19.17 11.57 -1.86
N LEU A 16 -19.04 10.60 -2.76
CA LEU A 16 -18.34 9.33 -2.53
C LEU A 16 -17.15 9.13 -3.49
N ALA A 17 -16.44 10.20 -3.83
CA ALA A 17 -15.14 10.07 -4.47
C ALA A 17 -14.13 9.52 -3.44
N GLU A 18 -14.02 8.20 -3.35
CA GLU A 18 -12.95 7.53 -2.60
C GLU A 18 -11.60 8.03 -3.14
N ASN A 19 -10.67 8.36 -2.24
CA ASN A 19 -9.38 8.93 -2.62
C ASN A 19 -8.66 7.96 -3.57
N THR A 20 -8.43 8.38 -4.81
CA THR A 20 -7.96 7.49 -5.89
C THR A 20 -6.64 6.79 -5.55
N LYS A 21 -5.80 7.40 -4.71
CA LYS A 21 -4.55 6.80 -4.22
C LYS A 21 -4.80 5.62 -3.28
N ASP A 22 -5.80 5.74 -2.41
CA ASP A 22 -6.17 4.68 -1.48
C ASP A 22 -6.80 3.50 -2.22
N VAL A 23 -7.56 3.77 -3.29
CA VAL A 23 -8.09 2.72 -4.19
C VAL A 23 -6.96 1.91 -4.82
N ILE A 24 -5.88 2.55 -5.31
CA ILE A 24 -4.73 1.84 -5.89
C ILE A 24 -4.07 0.96 -4.83
N TYR A 25 -3.80 1.51 -3.63
CA TYR A 25 -3.20 0.74 -2.53
C TYR A 25 -4.08 -0.44 -2.09
N ASP A 26 -5.37 -0.23 -1.84
CA ASP A 26 -6.25 -1.26 -1.30
C ASP A 26 -6.45 -2.41 -2.30
N LEU A 27 -6.63 -2.10 -3.60
CA LEU A 27 -6.78 -3.12 -4.64
C LEU A 27 -5.49 -3.92 -4.88
N ASN A 28 -4.33 -3.25 -4.90
CA ASN A 28 -3.06 -3.88 -5.33
C ASN A 28 -2.23 -4.45 -4.17
N CYS A 29 -2.45 -3.98 -2.94
CA CYS A 29 -1.68 -4.40 -1.77
C CYS A 29 -2.57 -5.18 -0.80
N VAL A 30 -3.67 -4.60 -0.35
CA VAL A 30 -4.49 -5.18 0.72
C VAL A 30 -5.24 -6.44 0.25
N GLY A 31 -5.64 -6.51 -1.03
CA GLY A 31 -6.38 -7.63 -1.60
C GLY A 31 -5.77 -9.02 -1.30
N CYS A 32 -4.44 -9.15 -1.42
CA CYS A 32 -3.72 -10.37 -1.06
C CYS A 32 -3.35 -10.41 0.42
N HIS A 33 -2.85 -9.30 0.98
CA HIS A 33 -2.33 -9.26 2.34
C HIS A 33 -3.39 -9.50 3.42
N LYS A 34 -4.66 -9.17 3.18
CA LYS A 34 -5.77 -9.46 4.12
C LYS A 34 -6.01 -10.95 4.36
N LYS A 35 -5.52 -11.81 3.45
CA LYS A 35 -5.66 -13.28 3.52
C LYS A 35 -4.39 -13.96 4.03
N MET A 36 -3.32 -13.19 4.27
CA MET A 36 -2.04 -13.73 4.70
C MET A 36 -1.98 -13.84 6.23
N PRO A 37 -1.24 -14.82 6.77
CA PRO A 37 -1.02 -14.93 8.21
C PRO A 37 -0.27 -13.72 8.80
N VAL A 38 0.56 -13.07 7.98
CA VAL A 38 1.31 -11.87 8.39
C VAL A 38 0.61 -10.65 7.83
N THR A 39 0.18 -9.76 8.73
CA THR A 39 -0.48 -8.51 8.39
C THR A 39 0.49 -7.54 7.72
N ILE A 40 -0.02 -6.69 6.82
CA ILE A 40 0.81 -5.84 5.97
C ILE A 40 1.68 -4.86 6.78
N ASP A 41 1.18 -4.34 7.90
CA ASP A 41 1.92 -3.46 8.83
C ASP A 41 3.22 -4.09 9.35
N LYS A 42 3.28 -5.42 9.53
CA LYS A 42 4.52 -6.07 9.97
C LYS A 42 5.64 -5.97 8.94
N TYR A 43 5.29 -5.94 7.65
CA TYR A 43 6.27 -5.67 6.61
C TYR A 43 6.74 -4.22 6.67
N PHE A 44 5.81 -3.26 6.87
CA PHE A 44 6.15 -1.85 7.05
C PHE A 44 7.21 -1.66 8.13
N TYR A 45 6.99 -2.23 9.32
CA TYR A 45 7.92 -2.08 10.44
C TYR A 45 9.29 -2.72 10.17
N ARG A 46 9.35 -3.84 9.44
CA ARG A 46 10.64 -4.45 9.04
C ARG A 46 11.43 -3.54 8.10
N TYR A 47 10.76 -2.94 7.12
CA TYR A 47 11.40 -1.96 6.24
C TYR A 47 11.83 -0.71 7.02
N LEU A 48 10.97 -0.18 7.88
CA LEU A 48 11.28 0.98 8.71
C LEU A 48 12.49 0.70 9.62
N LEU A 49 12.57 -0.48 10.22
CA LEU A 49 13.70 -0.90 11.05
C LEU A 49 15.01 -0.96 10.26
N LYS A 50 15.01 -1.47 9.03
CA LYS A 50 16.21 -1.60 8.20
C LYS A 50 16.68 -0.27 7.58
N TYR A 51 15.74 0.59 7.18
CA TYR A 51 16.04 1.76 6.34
C TYR A 51 15.84 3.11 7.04
N SER A 52 15.19 3.13 8.20
CA SER A 52 15.11 4.23 9.19
C SER A 52 14.55 5.58 8.71
N SER A 53 14.13 5.72 7.46
CA SER A 53 13.59 6.97 6.92
C SER A 53 12.57 6.69 5.81
N GLU A 54 11.62 7.61 5.63
CA GLU A 54 10.60 7.53 4.59
C GLU A 54 11.20 7.29 3.21
N THR A 55 12.14 8.15 2.80
CA THR A 55 12.75 8.10 1.48
C THR A 55 13.44 6.75 1.23
N LYS A 56 14.22 6.24 2.20
CA LYS A 56 14.92 4.96 2.04
C LYS A 56 13.95 3.77 2.07
N VAL A 57 12.91 3.83 2.90
CA VAL A 57 11.86 2.80 2.94
C VAL A 57 11.14 2.72 1.59
N LYS A 58 10.66 3.85 1.07
CA LYS A 58 9.95 3.91 -0.21
C LYS A 58 10.87 3.47 -1.36
N ALA A 59 12.12 3.94 -1.39
CA ALA A 59 13.08 3.53 -2.41
C ALA A 59 13.35 2.02 -2.41
N ALA A 60 13.58 1.42 -1.23
CA ALA A 60 13.81 -0.01 -1.11
C ALA A 60 12.57 -0.84 -1.50
N MET A 61 11.38 -0.44 -1.05
CA MET A 61 10.14 -1.10 -1.45
C MET A 61 9.89 -0.98 -2.96
N PHE A 62 10.12 0.20 -3.54
CA PHE A 62 9.98 0.43 -4.98
C PHE A 62 10.90 -0.51 -5.77
N ALA A 63 12.20 -0.53 -5.44
CA ALA A 63 13.18 -1.40 -6.07
C ALA A 63 12.77 -2.88 -5.97
N TYR A 64 12.43 -3.34 -4.76
CA TYR A 64 12.01 -4.72 -4.52
C TYR A 64 10.74 -5.07 -5.30
N LEU A 65 9.72 -4.20 -5.33
CA LEU A 65 8.46 -4.49 -6.02
C LEU A 65 8.61 -4.52 -7.55
N LYS A 66 9.56 -3.76 -8.10
CA LYS A 66 9.89 -3.75 -9.53
C LYS A 66 10.74 -4.94 -9.95
N ASN A 67 11.62 -5.44 -9.08
CA ASN A 67 12.44 -6.61 -9.34
C ASN A 67 12.63 -7.48 -8.08
N PRO A 68 11.62 -8.26 -7.68
CA PRO A 68 11.71 -9.04 -6.45
C PRO A 68 12.69 -10.21 -6.62
N THR A 69 13.73 -10.27 -5.79
CA THR A 69 14.66 -11.41 -5.71
C THR A 69 14.74 -11.96 -4.29
N LYS A 70 15.45 -13.08 -4.11
CA LYS A 70 15.66 -13.65 -2.76
C LYS A 70 16.63 -12.80 -1.95
N GLU A 71 17.58 -12.17 -2.62
CA GLU A 71 18.67 -11.39 -2.04
C GLU A 71 18.19 -10.01 -1.59
N GLU A 72 17.23 -9.42 -2.33
CA GLU A 72 16.71 -8.08 -2.06
C GLU A 72 15.53 -8.05 -1.08
N THR A 73 15.02 -9.21 -0.66
CA THR A 73 13.86 -9.26 0.24
C THR A 73 14.21 -8.88 1.67
N ILE A 74 13.27 -8.24 2.37
CA ILE A 74 13.37 -7.97 3.81
C ILE A 74 13.05 -9.21 4.67
N MET A 75 12.55 -10.28 4.05
CA MET A 75 12.07 -11.46 4.74
C MET A 75 13.20 -12.45 5.00
N ALA A 76 13.11 -13.17 6.13
CA ALA A 76 14.04 -14.25 6.42
C ALA A 76 13.92 -15.38 5.39
N GLU A 77 15.02 -16.10 5.17
CA GLU A 77 15.09 -17.21 4.21
C GLU A 77 13.98 -18.25 4.42
N SER A 78 13.70 -18.61 5.68
CA SER A 78 12.62 -19.56 6.02
C SER A 78 11.23 -19.11 5.54
N PHE A 79 10.97 -17.80 5.52
CA PHE A 79 9.73 -17.25 4.98
C PHE A 79 9.69 -17.40 3.46
N ILE A 80 10.79 -17.11 2.77
CA ILE A 80 10.91 -17.25 1.32
C ILE A 80 10.81 -18.71 0.89
N THR A 81 11.38 -19.65 1.65
CA THR A 81 11.24 -21.09 1.39
C THR A 81 9.78 -21.54 1.47
N ARG A 82 9.00 -20.99 2.40
CA ARG A 82 7.60 -21.38 2.60
C ARG A 82 6.62 -20.69 1.64
N PHE A 83 6.81 -19.40 1.37
CA PHE A 83 5.85 -18.56 0.65
C PHE A 83 6.33 -18.11 -0.72
N GLY A 84 7.59 -18.39 -1.06
CA GLY A 84 8.23 -17.90 -2.27
C GLY A 84 8.60 -16.42 -2.22
N VAL A 85 9.21 -15.96 -3.30
CA VAL A 85 9.45 -14.53 -3.54
C VAL A 85 8.19 -13.91 -4.14
N LYS A 86 7.92 -12.65 -3.80
CA LYS A 86 6.80 -11.90 -4.37
C LYS A 86 6.91 -11.84 -5.91
N LYS A 87 5.78 -11.91 -6.60
CA LYS A 87 5.73 -11.63 -8.04
C LYS A 87 5.95 -10.14 -8.30
N LYS A 88 6.68 -9.82 -9.38
CA LYS A 88 6.90 -8.46 -9.88
C LYS A 88 5.58 -7.71 -10.04
N THR A 89 5.58 -6.43 -9.66
CA THR A 89 4.41 -5.56 -9.82
C THR A 89 4.15 -5.23 -11.29
N ASN A 90 2.87 -5.12 -11.64
CA ASN A 90 2.42 -4.62 -12.94
C ASN A 90 2.07 -3.12 -12.90
N LEU A 91 2.22 -2.46 -11.75
CA LEU A 91 1.99 -1.03 -11.63
C LEU A 91 3.06 -0.24 -12.40
N THR A 92 2.63 0.86 -13.01
CA THR A 92 3.54 1.90 -13.52
C THR A 92 4.25 2.55 -12.34
N ASP A 93 5.40 3.17 -12.61
CA ASP A 93 6.22 3.78 -11.57
C ASP A 93 5.46 4.86 -10.80
N ALA A 94 4.64 5.68 -11.48
CA ALA A 94 3.78 6.67 -10.85
C ALA A 94 2.77 6.04 -9.88
N LYS A 95 2.01 5.03 -10.32
CA LYS A 95 1.01 4.34 -9.49
C LYS A 95 1.65 3.58 -8.33
N LEU A 96 2.85 3.04 -8.53
CA LEU A 96 3.60 2.37 -7.47
C LEU A 96 4.02 3.37 -6.38
N ASN A 97 4.52 4.55 -6.77
CA ASN A 97 4.86 5.61 -5.81
C ASN A 97 3.62 6.08 -5.05
N GLU A 98 2.49 6.30 -5.73
CA GLU A 98 1.22 6.66 -5.09
C GLU A 98 0.77 5.61 -4.07
N ALA A 99 0.88 4.32 -4.40
CA ALA A 99 0.54 3.24 -3.47
C ALA A 99 1.47 3.20 -2.26
N LEU A 100 2.77 3.46 -2.45
CA LEU A 100 3.75 3.53 -1.38
C LEU A 100 3.56 4.77 -0.49
N ASP A 101 3.09 5.88 -1.05
CA ASP A 101 2.69 7.07 -0.29
C ASP A 101 1.50 6.77 0.62
N SER A 102 0.40 6.22 0.07
CA SER A 102 -0.76 5.81 0.88
C SER A 102 -0.36 4.78 1.94
N TYR A 103 0.51 3.81 1.60
CA TYR A 103 1.00 2.83 2.54
C TYR A 103 1.79 3.46 3.70
N TRP A 104 2.68 4.42 3.40
CA TRP A 104 3.44 5.15 4.42
C TRP A 104 2.52 5.95 5.34
N GLU A 105 1.61 6.74 4.77
CA GLU A 105 0.66 7.54 5.55
C GLU A 105 -0.21 6.68 6.48
N LYS A 106 -0.59 5.47 6.02
CA LYS A 106 -1.40 4.54 6.81
C LYS A 106 -0.68 4.02 8.05
N TYR A 107 0.62 3.71 7.95
CA TYR A 107 1.36 3.00 9.02
C TYR A 107 2.48 3.78 9.70
N LYS A 108 2.85 4.98 9.23
CA LYS A 108 3.87 5.80 9.88
C LYS A 108 3.53 6.04 11.35
N ILE A 109 4.53 5.89 12.20
CA ILE A 109 4.41 6.07 13.66
C ILE A 109 4.82 7.47 14.12
N PHE A 110 5.54 8.20 13.27
CA PHE A 110 5.93 9.58 13.54
C PHE A 110 4.69 10.45 13.77
N GLY A 111 4.65 11.17 14.88
CA GLY A 111 3.49 11.97 15.30
C GLY A 111 2.31 11.15 15.88
N ARG A 112 2.46 9.83 16.04
CA ARG A 112 1.43 8.96 16.66
C ARG A 112 1.83 8.42 18.04
N LEU A 113 3.10 8.51 18.38
CA LEU A 113 3.61 8.18 19.72
C LEU A 113 3.44 9.42 20.61
N LYS A 114 2.67 9.29 21.68
CA LYS A 114 2.51 10.31 22.74
C LYS A 114 3.53 10.09 23.84
#